data_AF-A0A7L4DMJ2-F1
#
_entry.id   AF-A0A7L4DMJ2-F1
#
_cell.length_a   1.000
_cell.length_b   1.000
_cell.length_c   1.000
_cell.angle_alpha   90.00
_cell.angle_beta   90.00
_cell.angle_gamma   90.00
#
_symmetry.space_group_name_H-M   'P 1'
#
loop_
_entity.id
_entity.type
_entity.pdbx_description
1 polymer ?
#
loop_
_entity_poly.entity_id
_entity_poly.type
_entity_poly.pdbx_seq_one_letter_code
_entity_poly.pdbx_strand_id
1 'polypeptide(L)'
;HPSPVAAADAKAWEQLWARSQLVLHTTGQALSCSLSAPCDLPAKLVPCWQSVPTGPCQALPGLQQPAVGQGPLEFGGLRLHPNLCVQVWSDGQARLTQCLRDRVLPGRPDDLLLIEFGGNANASLCALEQGTCTPLASFTSTGAGPPGLLEQELRQDVAAGQCRQIWLSENSTGITLWACPLHKYLRTRWALAWMGVLLGAACLLLLLLLKKEDVKGWLKSLKAGHSSEGE
;
A
#
# COMPACT_ATOMS: atom_id res chain seq x y z
N HIS A 1 -35.37 14.12 17.60
CA HIS A 1 -34.52 14.97 18.45
C HIS A 1 -34.07 14.17 19.65
N PRO A 2 -32.75 14.01 19.90
CA PRO A 2 -32.28 13.38 21.13
C PRO A 2 -32.63 14.25 22.34
N SER A 3 -32.92 13.62 23.48
CA SER A 3 -33.23 14.31 24.74
C SER A 3 -32.03 15.17 25.21
N PRO A 4 -32.26 16.31 25.89
CA PRO A 4 -31.19 17.21 26.34
C PRO A 4 -30.15 16.56 27.27
N VAL A 5 -30.52 15.51 28.01
CA VAL A 5 -29.59 14.69 28.81
C VAL A 5 -28.65 13.88 27.90
N ALA A 6 -29.20 13.20 26.89
CA ALA A 6 -28.41 12.44 25.92
C ALA A 6 -27.48 13.35 25.07
N ALA A 7 -27.91 14.59 24.81
CA ALA A 7 -27.07 15.58 24.13
C ALA A 7 -25.93 16.11 25.03
N ALA A 8 -26.18 16.27 26.34
CA ALA A 8 -25.14 16.62 27.31
C ALA A 8 -24.10 15.50 27.46
N ASP A 9 -24.55 14.25 27.48
CA ASP A 9 -23.67 13.07 27.54
C ASP A 9 -22.82 12.93 26.26
N ALA A 10 -23.40 13.15 25.08
CA ALA A 10 -22.66 13.12 23.81
C ALA A 10 -21.54 14.18 23.78
N LYS A 11 -21.81 15.40 24.23
CA LYS A 11 -20.81 16.47 24.29
C LYS A 11 -19.69 16.14 25.29
N ALA A 12 -20.02 15.49 26.40
CA ALA A 12 -19.03 15.04 27.37
C ALA A 12 -18.08 13.99 26.77
N TRP A 13 -18.62 13.01 26.03
CA TRP A 13 -17.81 12.01 25.32
C TRP A 13 -16.89 12.63 24.26
N GLU A 14 -17.38 13.58 23.47
CA GLU A 14 -16.55 14.27 22.47
C GLU A 14 -15.40 15.06 23.13
N GLN A 15 -15.67 15.74 24.25
CA GLN A 15 -14.63 16.43 25.02
C GLN A 15 -13.62 15.46 25.64
N LEU A 16 -14.07 14.29 26.09
CA LEU A 16 -13.22 13.26 26.65
C LEU A 16 -12.25 12.71 25.60
N TRP A 17 -12.75 12.40 24.40
CA TRP A 17 -11.92 11.96 23.28
C TRP A 17 -10.96 13.04 22.80
N ALA A 18 -11.39 14.31 22.76
CA ALA A 18 -10.53 15.44 22.40
C ALA A 18 -9.36 15.65 23.37
N ARG A 19 -9.48 15.18 24.62
CA ARG A 19 -8.42 15.20 25.64
C ARG A 19 -7.65 13.88 25.74
N SER A 20 -8.03 12.88 24.96
CA SER A 20 -7.39 11.58 24.96
C SER A 20 -6.33 11.52 23.85
N GLN A 21 -5.23 10.82 24.12
CA GLN A 21 -4.10 10.73 23.20
C GLN A 21 -3.63 9.29 23.06
N LEU A 22 -3.46 8.86 21.82
CA LEU A 22 -2.79 7.61 21.49
C LEU A 22 -1.32 7.90 21.17
N VAL A 23 -0.41 7.25 21.89
CA VAL A 23 1.03 7.40 21.66
C VAL A 23 1.60 6.05 21.24
N LEU A 24 2.33 6.05 20.12
CA LEU A 24 3.07 4.89 19.63
C LEU A 24 4.53 4.94 20.09
N HIS A 25 4.98 3.85 20.67
CA HIS A 25 6.35 3.63 21.11
C HIS A 25 7.01 2.59 20.21
N THR A 26 8.26 2.85 19.85
CA THR A 26 9.05 1.98 18.97
C THR A 26 10.31 1.59 19.73
N THR A 27 10.22 0.52 20.51
CA THR A 27 11.34 0.02 21.31
C THR A 27 11.98 -1.16 20.57
N GLY A 28 13.21 -0.97 20.09
CA GLY A 28 13.88 -1.97 19.24
C GLY A 28 13.10 -2.22 17.94
N GLN A 29 12.61 -3.46 17.75
CA GLN A 29 11.82 -3.86 16.57
C GLN A 29 10.32 -4.06 16.87
N ALA A 30 9.88 -3.81 18.11
CA ALA A 30 8.52 -4.04 18.54
C ALA A 30 7.69 -2.75 18.53
N LEU A 31 6.42 -2.87 18.14
CA LEU A 31 5.42 -1.82 18.30
C LEU A 31 4.72 -1.96 19.65
N SER A 32 4.76 -0.92 20.46
CA SER A 32 3.90 -0.77 21.63
C SER A 32 3.14 0.54 21.60
N CYS A 33 2.02 0.61 22.31
CA CYS A 33 1.20 1.82 22.34
C CYS A 33 0.60 2.08 23.71
N SER A 34 0.40 3.35 24.04
CA SER A 34 -0.27 3.76 25.27
C SER A 34 -1.41 4.71 24.96
N LEU A 35 -2.56 4.50 25.60
CA LEU A 35 -3.69 5.42 25.57
C LEU A 35 -3.67 6.26 26.84
N SER A 36 -3.46 7.56 26.70
CA SER A 36 -3.63 8.52 27.78
C SER A 36 -5.03 9.10 27.69
N ALA A 37 -5.81 8.97 28.75
CA ALA A 37 -7.15 9.53 28.85
C ALA A 37 -7.40 10.04 30.28
N PRO A 38 -8.28 11.05 30.46
CA PRO A 38 -8.65 11.56 31.79
C PRO A 38 -9.33 10.52 32.69
N CYS A 39 -9.94 9.48 32.11
CA CYS A 39 -10.57 8.38 32.81
C CYS A 39 -10.50 7.09 31.96
N ASP A 40 -10.86 5.96 32.56
CA ASP A 40 -10.89 4.68 31.87
C ASP A 40 -11.97 4.67 30.79
N LEU A 41 -11.57 4.34 29.57
CA LEU A 41 -12.44 4.32 28.40
C LEU A 41 -12.77 2.88 28.00
N PRO A 42 -14.04 2.53 27.75
CA PRO A 42 -14.39 1.26 27.13
C PRO A 42 -13.97 1.29 25.66
N ALA A 43 -12.72 0.92 25.40
CA ALA A 43 -12.10 1.01 24.10
C ALA A 43 -11.25 -0.21 23.76
N LYS A 44 -11.00 -0.38 22.46
CA LYS A 44 -10.12 -1.42 21.92
C LYS A 44 -9.00 -0.77 21.12
N LEU A 45 -7.80 -1.30 21.28
CA LEU A 45 -6.64 -0.99 20.45
C LEU A 45 -6.63 -1.94 19.26
N VAL A 46 -6.63 -1.37 18.06
CA VAL A 46 -6.76 -2.09 16.79
C VAL A 46 -5.59 -1.70 15.90
N PRO A 47 -4.53 -2.53 15.80
CA PRO A 47 -3.51 -2.38 14.78
C PRO A 47 -4.15 -2.45 13.39
N CYS A 48 -3.74 -1.58 12.49
CA CYS A 48 -4.28 -1.51 11.15
C CYS A 48 -3.20 -1.16 10.12
N TRP A 49 -3.48 -1.49 8.87
CA TRP A 49 -2.62 -1.21 7.73
C TRP A 49 -3.21 -0.12 6.85
N GLN A 50 -2.42 0.92 6.59
CA GLN A 50 -2.82 2.03 5.74
C GLN A 50 -1.97 2.07 4.46
N SER A 51 -2.46 1.45 3.38
CA SER A 51 -1.73 1.36 2.10
C SER A 51 -1.52 2.71 1.40
N VAL A 52 -2.41 3.68 1.62
CA VAL A 52 -2.37 5.00 0.98
C VAL A 52 -2.51 6.10 2.05
N PRO A 53 -1.76 7.21 2.00
CA PRO A 53 -1.73 8.18 3.10
C PRO A 53 -3.05 8.76 3.58
N THR A 54 -3.98 8.97 2.66
CA THR A 54 -5.31 9.51 2.95
C THR A 54 -6.40 8.42 2.84
N GLY A 55 -6.00 7.15 2.73
CA GLY A 55 -6.91 6.02 2.59
C GLY A 55 -7.39 5.48 3.94
N PRO A 56 -8.45 4.64 3.94
CA PRO A 56 -8.92 3.96 5.14
C PRO A 56 -7.83 3.02 5.69
N CYS A 57 -7.70 2.99 7.01
CA CYS A 57 -6.83 2.03 7.68
C CYS A 57 -7.59 0.71 7.90
N GLN A 58 -7.00 -0.40 7.46
CA GLN A 58 -7.65 -1.70 7.45
C GLN A 58 -7.17 -2.53 8.65
N ALA A 59 -8.08 -2.91 9.54
CA ALA A 59 -7.74 -3.62 10.78
C ALA A 59 -7.00 -4.94 10.51
N LEU A 60 -5.93 -5.20 11.27
CA LEU A 60 -5.20 -6.46 11.19
C LEU A 60 -5.95 -7.56 11.96
N PRO A 61 -6.12 -8.75 11.36
CA PRO A 61 -6.85 -9.84 11.99
C PRO A 61 -6.10 -10.37 13.22
N GLY A 62 -6.84 -10.71 14.28
CA GLY A 62 -6.29 -11.40 15.46
C GLY A 62 -5.44 -10.56 16.41
N LEU A 63 -5.27 -9.25 16.16
CA LEU A 63 -4.39 -8.36 16.92
C LEU A 63 -5.11 -7.32 17.79
N GLN A 64 -6.45 -7.36 17.85
CA GLN A 64 -7.23 -6.43 18.66
C GLN A 64 -7.07 -6.75 20.15
N GLN A 65 -6.85 -5.71 20.96
CA GLN A 65 -6.70 -5.85 22.41
C GLN A 65 -7.56 -4.81 23.14
N PRO A 66 -8.07 -5.11 24.35
CA PRO A 66 -8.78 -4.11 25.13
C PRO A 66 -7.80 -3.03 25.62
N ALA A 67 -8.23 -1.77 25.63
CA ALA A 67 -7.44 -0.67 26.17
C ALA A 67 -7.53 -0.67 27.70
N VAL A 68 -6.79 -1.56 28.36
CA VAL A 68 -6.83 -1.73 29.82
C VAL A 68 -5.54 -1.19 30.44
N GLY A 69 -5.70 -0.29 31.42
CA GLY A 69 -4.61 0.18 32.27
C GLY A 69 -3.82 1.36 31.73
N GLN A 70 -3.00 1.94 32.62
CA GLN A 70 -2.09 3.04 32.31
C GLN A 70 -0.72 2.43 31.96
N GLY A 71 -0.48 2.13 30.69
CA GLY A 71 0.82 1.60 30.28
C GLY A 71 0.94 1.26 28.80
N PRO A 72 2.17 1.04 28.29
CA PRO A 72 2.40 0.57 26.94
C PRO A 72 1.94 -0.90 26.78
N LEU A 73 1.11 -1.15 25.78
CA LEU A 73 0.65 -2.47 25.38
C LEU A 73 1.38 -2.93 24.12
N GLU A 74 1.86 -4.16 24.11
CA GLU A 74 2.56 -4.76 22.97
C GLU A 74 1.64 -5.67 22.14
N PHE A 75 1.91 -5.74 20.84
CA PHE A 75 1.12 -6.52 19.88
C PHE A 75 1.78 -7.86 19.49
N GLY A 76 2.27 -8.62 20.47
CA GLY A 76 2.70 -10.01 20.28
C GLY A 76 3.68 -10.22 19.13
N GLY A 77 4.75 -9.42 19.07
CA GLY A 77 5.78 -9.55 18.04
C GLY A 77 5.50 -8.84 16.71
N LEU A 78 4.47 -7.97 16.65
CA LEU A 78 4.23 -7.10 15.49
C LEU A 78 5.45 -6.21 15.21
N ARG A 79 6.07 -6.43 14.06
CA ARG A 79 7.27 -5.71 13.63
C ARG A 79 6.93 -4.37 13.01
N LEU A 80 7.82 -3.40 13.20
CA LEU A 80 7.64 -2.04 12.70
C LEU A 80 7.59 -1.97 11.16
N HIS A 81 6.69 -1.12 10.64
CA HIS A 81 6.53 -0.85 9.21
C HIS A 81 5.89 0.55 9.00
N PRO A 82 6.25 1.31 7.94
CA PRO A 82 5.69 2.66 7.70
C PRO A 82 4.17 2.70 7.51
N ASN A 83 3.56 1.63 6.99
CA ASN A 83 2.11 1.54 6.79
C ASN A 83 1.33 1.05 8.03
N LEU A 84 2.01 0.76 9.14
CA LEU A 84 1.33 0.38 10.38
C LEU A 84 0.82 1.61 11.12
N CYS A 85 -0.42 1.48 11.57
CA CYS A 85 -1.07 2.41 12.47
C CYS A 85 -1.76 1.64 13.60
N VAL A 86 -2.14 2.34 14.66
CA VAL A 86 -3.04 1.81 15.68
C VAL A 86 -4.24 2.75 15.76
N GLN A 87 -5.42 2.16 15.85
CA GLN A 87 -6.67 2.86 16.08
C GLN A 87 -7.21 2.54 17.46
N VAL A 88 -7.84 3.53 18.09
CA VAL A 88 -8.64 3.34 19.30
C VAL A 88 -10.10 3.30 18.89
N TRP A 89 -10.74 2.15 19.09
CA TRP A 89 -12.14 1.92 18.73
C TRP A 89 -13.02 2.00 19.97
N SER A 90 -14.13 2.73 19.89
CA SER A 90 -15.18 2.76 20.90
C SER A 90 -16.54 2.83 20.20
N ASP A 91 -17.50 2.04 20.67
CA ASP A 91 -18.82 1.86 20.04
C ASP A 91 -18.76 1.54 18.54
N GLY A 92 -17.78 0.72 18.15
CA GLY A 92 -17.59 0.29 16.75
C GLY A 92 -17.00 1.35 15.82
N GLN A 93 -16.60 2.51 16.35
CA GLN A 93 -16.00 3.59 15.56
C GLN A 93 -14.57 3.88 16.01
N ALA A 94 -13.70 4.17 15.04
CA ALA A 94 -12.35 4.67 15.32
C ALA A 94 -12.43 6.11 15.84
N ARG A 95 -11.98 6.33 17.08
CA ARG A 95 -11.96 7.63 17.75
C ARG A 95 -10.60 8.32 17.62
N LEU A 96 -9.52 7.55 17.70
CA LEU A 96 -8.14 8.03 17.53
C LEU A 96 -7.40 7.13 16.55
N THR A 97 -6.47 7.68 15.79
CA THR A 97 -5.58 6.95 14.90
C THR A 97 -4.19 7.58 14.94
N GLN A 98 -3.16 6.75 15.10
CA GLN A 98 -1.77 7.19 15.00
C GLN A 98 -1.02 6.24 14.07
N CYS A 99 -0.28 6.78 13.11
CA CYS A 99 0.49 6.02 12.14
C CYS A 99 1.99 6.19 12.33
N LEU A 100 2.77 5.22 11.87
CA LEU A 100 4.23 5.23 11.93
C LEU A 100 4.91 5.86 10.70
N ARG A 101 4.16 6.35 9.71
CA ARG A 101 4.65 6.73 8.38
C ARG A 101 5.79 7.76 8.39
N ASP A 102 5.81 8.68 9.35
CA ASP A 102 6.81 9.75 9.42
C ASP A 102 8.11 9.31 10.12
N ARG A 103 8.21 8.04 10.53
CA ARG A 103 9.40 7.49 11.18
C ARG A 103 10.30 6.79 10.16
N VAL A 104 11.61 6.84 10.43
CA VAL A 104 12.60 6.08 9.67
C VAL A 104 12.47 4.61 10.04
N LEU A 105 11.72 3.85 9.24
CA LEU A 105 11.39 2.46 9.50
C LEU A 105 11.78 1.53 8.36
N PRO A 106 11.99 0.23 8.66
CA PRO A 106 12.16 -0.77 7.62
C PRO A 106 10.88 -0.91 6.78
N GLY A 107 11.03 -0.87 5.45
CA GLY A 107 9.93 -1.13 4.49
C GLY A 107 9.65 0.10 3.65
N ARG A 108 8.58 0.06 2.86
CA ARG A 108 8.15 1.22 2.05
C ARG A 108 6.66 1.49 2.15
N PRO A 109 6.23 2.74 1.95
CA PRO A 109 4.82 3.08 1.94
C PRO A 109 4.02 2.40 0.83
N ASP A 110 4.66 1.99 -0.27
CA ASP A 110 4.02 1.27 -1.38
C ASP A 110 3.95 -0.25 -1.17
N ASP A 111 4.43 -0.78 -0.05
CA ASP A 111 4.40 -2.22 0.21
C ASP A 111 2.96 -2.73 0.35
N LEU A 112 2.68 -3.86 -0.29
CA LEU A 112 1.43 -4.59 -0.23
C LEU A 112 1.39 -5.51 0.99
N LEU A 113 0.28 -5.50 1.73
CA LEU A 113 0.05 -6.44 2.83
C LEU A 113 -0.57 -7.72 2.29
N LEU A 114 0.12 -8.84 2.50
CA LEU A 114 -0.38 -10.18 2.22
C LEU A 114 -0.65 -10.93 3.53
N ILE A 115 -1.69 -11.75 3.50
CA ILE A 115 -2.10 -12.61 4.60
C ILE A 115 -2.00 -14.05 4.11
N GLU A 116 -1.24 -14.85 4.85
CA GLU A 116 -1.10 -16.28 4.62
C GLU A 116 -1.87 -17.03 5.71
N PHE A 117 -2.73 -17.97 5.29
CA PHE A 117 -3.45 -18.86 6.19
C PHE A 117 -2.91 -20.28 6.04
N GLY A 118 -2.45 -20.85 7.15
CA GLY A 118 -2.00 -22.24 7.23
C GLY A 118 -0.54 -22.41 6.80
N GLY A 119 0.37 -22.60 7.75
CA GLY A 119 1.82 -22.66 7.51
C GLY A 119 2.35 -23.97 6.92
N ASN A 120 1.73 -24.52 5.86
CA ASN A 120 2.17 -25.75 5.18
C ASN A 120 1.93 -25.71 3.66
N ALA A 121 1.94 -26.87 2.99
CA ALA A 121 1.82 -27.03 1.53
C ALA A 121 0.52 -26.48 0.91
N ASN A 122 -0.54 -26.25 1.72
CA ASN A 122 -1.82 -25.68 1.27
C ASN A 122 -2.04 -24.26 1.81
N ALA A 123 -0.96 -23.52 2.07
CA ALA A 123 -1.02 -22.12 2.48
C ALA A 123 -1.81 -21.31 1.45
N SER A 124 -2.95 -20.77 1.88
CA SER A 124 -3.72 -19.86 1.04
C SER A 124 -3.25 -18.44 1.31
N LEU A 125 -2.94 -17.71 0.24
CA LEU A 125 -2.38 -16.37 0.31
C LEU A 125 -3.33 -15.39 -0.35
N CYS A 126 -3.60 -14.29 0.35
CA CYS A 126 -4.46 -13.22 -0.13
C CYS A 126 -3.83 -11.87 0.10
N ALA A 127 -4.28 -10.87 -0.64
CA ALA A 127 -3.91 -9.48 -0.43
C ALA A 127 -4.99 -8.77 0.38
N LEU A 128 -4.58 -7.92 1.32
CA LEU A 128 -5.52 -7.10 2.07
C LEU A 128 -5.91 -5.87 1.23
N GLU A 129 -7.17 -5.85 0.79
CA GLU A 129 -7.75 -4.81 -0.06
C GLU A 129 -9.12 -4.38 0.48
N GLN A 130 -9.30 -3.07 0.71
CA GLN A 130 -10.57 -2.47 1.15
C GLN A 130 -11.19 -3.10 2.42
N GLY A 131 -10.37 -3.64 3.31
CA GLY A 131 -10.77 -4.30 4.55
C GLY A 131 -11.10 -5.78 4.38
N THR A 132 -10.93 -6.32 3.16
CA THR A 132 -11.17 -7.71 2.81
C THR A 132 -9.90 -8.40 2.35
N CYS A 133 -9.80 -9.69 2.66
CA CYS A 133 -8.74 -10.55 2.18
C CYS A 133 -9.13 -11.06 0.78
N THR A 134 -8.59 -10.43 -0.26
CA THR A 134 -8.88 -10.76 -1.66
C THR A 134 -7.89 -11.83 -2.14
N PRO A 135 -8.36 -12.99 -2.63
CA PRO A 135 -7.48 -14.00 -3.23
C PRO A 135 -6.59 -13.38 -4.31
N LEU A 136 -5.32 -13.78 -4.36
CA LEU A 136 -4.37 -13.20 -5.32
C LEU A 136 -4.81 -13.32 -6.79
N ALA A 137 -5.51 -14.39 -7.14
CA ALA A 137 -6.09 -14.59 -8.48
C ALA A 137 -7.08 -13.49 -8.89
N SER A 138 -7.73 -12.85 -7.91
CA SER A 138 -8.76 -11.82 -8.09
C SER A 138 -8.28 -10.42 -7.70
N PHE A 139 -7.02 -10.26 -7.29
CA PHE A 139 -6.47 -8.99 -6.84
C PHE A 139 -6.27 -8.03 -8.02
N THR A 140 -6.91 -6.86 -7.97
CA THR A 140 -6.92 -5.88 -9.08
C THR A 140 -6.54 -4.46 -8.67
N SER A 141 -6.29 -4.19 -7.37
CA SER A 141 -6.09 -2.84 -6.80
C SER A 141 -4.96 -2.02 -7.45
N THR A 142 -4.02 -2.68 -8.13
CA THR A 142 -2.89 -2.01 -8.78
C THR A 142 -3.21 -1.43 -10.16
N GLY A 143 -4.40 -1.68 -10.72
CA GLY A 143 -4.69 -1.32 -12.12
C GLY A 143 -3.70 -1.94 -13.13
N ALA A 144 -2.94 -2.96 -12.69
CA ALA A 144 -1.75 -3.43 -13.36
C ALA A 144 -1.97 -4.86 -13.88
N GLY A 145 -2.65 -4.96 -15.02
CA GLY A 145 -2.50 -6.06 -15.97
C GLY A 145 -3.42 -7.27 -15.74
N PRO A 146 -3.21 -8.34 -16.54
CA PRO A 146 -4.11 -9.47 -16.55
C PRO A 146 -4.13 -10.20 -15.20
N PRO A 147 -5.30 -10.67 -14.75
CA PRO A 147 -5.45 -11.42 -13.50
C PRO A 147 -4.51 -12.65 -13.50
N GLY A 148 -3.89 -12.93 -12.35
CA GLY A 148 -3.07 -14.13 -12.13
C GLY A 148 -1.56 -14.00 -12.35
N LEU A 149 -1.05 -13.04 -13.14
CA LEU A 149 0.41 -12.94 -13.37
C LEU A 149 1.17 -12.47 -12.10
N LEU A 150 0.56 -11.53 -11.37
CA LEU A 150 1.09 -11.04 -10.09
C LEU A 150 1.00 -12.09 -8.97
N GLU A 151 0.07 -13.04 -9.08
CA GLU A 151 -0.12 -14.08 -8.05
C GLU A 151 1.13 -14.97 -7.92
N GLN A 152 1.64 -15.47 -9.04
CA GLN A 152 2.80 -16.36 -9.03
C GLN A 152 4.07 -15.63 -8.56
N GLU A 153 4.27 -14.39 -9.01
CA GLU A 153 5.41 -13.56 -8.60
C GLU A 153 5.39 -13.27 -7.09
N LEU A 154 4.23 -12.88 -6.53
CA LEU A 154 4.08 -12.63 -5.10
C LEU A 154 4.31 -13.90 -4.27
N ARG A 155 3.76 -15.05 -4.70
CA ARG A 155 4.00 -16.33 -4.02
C ARG A 155 5.48 -16.70 -4.02
N GLN A 156 6.16 -16.51 -5.15
CA GLN A 156 7.58 -16.80 -5.26
C GLN A 156 8.42 -15.85 -4.40
N ASP A 157 8.06 -14.56 -4.34
CA ASP A 157 8.75 -13.58 -3.51
C ASP A 157 8.53 -13.83 -2.00
N VAL A 158 7.37 -14.33 -1.58
CA VAL A 158 7.15 -14.83 -0.21
C VAL A 158 8.04 -16.05 0.06
N ALA A 159 7.99 -17.07 -0.80
CA ALA A 159 8.77 -18.31 -0.64
C ALA A 159 10.28 -18.08 -0.68
N ALA A 160 10.76 -17.11 -1.47
CA ALA A 160 12.16 -16.72 -1.58
C ALA A 160 12.61 -15.74 -0.47
N GLY A 161 11.74 -15.39 0.47
CA GLY A 161 12.05 -14.47 1.57
C GLY A 161 12.29 -13.02 1.12
N GLN A 162 11.79 -12.63 -0.05
CA GLN A 162 11.84 -11.25 -0.56
C GLN A 162 10.79 -10.36 0.10
N CYS A 163 9.70 -10.94 0.60
CA CYS A 163 8.73 -10.24 1.43
C CYS A 163 9.14 -10.25 2.90
N ARG A 164 8.87 -9.15 3.60
CA ARG A 164 9.16 -9.04 5.03
C ARG A 164 7.99 -9.58 5.84
N GLN A 165 8.25 -10.56 6.71
CA GLN A 165 7.29 -10.98 7.72
C GLN A 165 7.07 -9.87 8.75
N ILE A 166 5.84 -9.37 8.85
CA ILE A 166 5.42 -8.30 9.77
C ILE A 166 4.89 -8.88 11.08
N TRP A 167 4.21 -10.02 11.01
CA TRP A 167 3.66 -10.69 12.18
C TRP A 167 3.44 -12.17 11.91
N LEU A 168 3.49 -12.98 12.96
CA LEU A 168 3.15 -14.39 12.96
C LEU A 168 2.27 -14.67 14.17
N SER A 169 1.12 -15.29 13.94
CA SER A 169 0.29 -15.77 15.03
C SER A 169 0.94 -16.98 15.70
N GLU A 170 1.32 -16.81 16.97
CA GLU A 170 1.82 -17.92 17.80
C GLU A 170 0.69 -18.86 18.25
N ASN A 171 -0.55 -18.35 18.27
CA ASN A 171 -1.75 -19.14 18.51
C ASN A 171 -2.22 -19.83 17.23
N SER A 172 -2.76 -21.04 17.38
CA SER A 172 -3.18 -22.09 16.41
C SER A 172 -3.88 -21.70 15.10
N THR A 173 -4.14 -20.42 14.81
CA THR A 173 -4.71 -19.93 13.56
C THR A 173 -3.74 -19.95 12.39
N GLY A 174 -2.43 -20.02 12.66
CA GLY A 174 -1.39 -20.14 11.62
C GLY A 174 -1.42 -19.00 10.60
N ILE A 175 -1.79 -17.79 11.05
CA ILE A 175 -1.84 -16.58 10.21
C ILE A 175 -0.47 -15.91 10.22
N THR A 176 0.05 -15.64 9.03
CA THR A 176 1.28 -14.87 8.84
C THR A 176 0.99 -13.62 8.01
N LEU A 177 1.50 -12.47 8.45
CA LEU A 177 1.39 -11.20 7.74
C LEU A 177 2.73 -10.87 7.05
N TRP A 178 2.66 -10.54 5.77
CA TRP A 178 3.81 -10.22 4.94
C TRP A 178 3.67 -8.83 4.30
N ALA A 179 4.74 -8.04 4.30
CA ALA A 179 4.87 -6.82 3.52
C ALA A 179 5.73 -7.10 2.28
N CYS A 180 5.12 -6.95 1.10
CA CYS A 180 5.76 -7.23 -0.18
C CYS A 180 5.96 -5.95 -1.01
N PRO A 181 7.17 -5.70 -1.54
CA PRO A 181 7.48 -4.48 -2.28
C PRO A 181 6.79 -4.42 -3.64
N LEU A 182 5.82 -3.52 -3.78
CA LEU A 182 5.01 -3.43 -5.00
C LEU A 182 5.72 -2.76 -6.18
N HIS A 183 6.62 -1.79 -5.92
CA HIS A 183 7.35 -1.08 -6.97
C HIS A 183 8.11 -1.98 -7.96
N LYS A 184 8.52 -3.20 -7.55
CA LYS A 184 9.21 -4.17 -8.42
C LYS A 184 8.35 -4.55 -9.62
N TYR A 185 7.04 -4.65 -9.43
CA TYR A 185 6.09 -5.06 -10.48
C TYR A 185 5.59 -3.88 -11.32
N LEU A 186 5.53 -2.68 -10.73
CA LEU A 186 5.10 -1.47 -11.44
C LEU A 186 6.18 -0.93 -12.37
N ARG A 187 7.46 -0.92 -11.95
CA ARG A 187 8.57 -0.28 -12.69
C ARG A 187 8.86 -0.95 -14.05
N THR A 188 8.75 -2.27 -14.11
CA THR A 188 9.04 -3.05 -15.33
C THR A 188 8.13 -2.66 -16.51
N ARG A 189 6.88 -2.25 -16.24
CA ARG A 189 5.93 -1.85 -17.27
C ARG A 189 6.12 -0.43 -17.78
N TRP A 190 6.53 0.49 -16.90
CA TRP A 190 6.90 1.83 -17.33
C TRP A 190 8.11 1.81 -18.27
N ALA A 191 9.09 0.96 -18.00
CA ALA A 191 10.23 0.77 -18.90
C ALA A 191 9.80 0.34 -20.32
N LEU A 192 8.86 -0.59 -20.45
CA LEU A 192 8.34 -1.03 -21.76
C LEU A 192 7.58 0.09 -22.50
N ALA A 193 6.80 0.90 -21.79
CA ALA A 193 6.12 2.05 -22.37
C ALA A 193 7.14 3.08 -22.91
N TRP A 194 8.20 3.38 -22.14
CA TRP A 194 9.29 4.25 -22.57
C TRP A 194 10.03 3.69 -23.79
N MET A 195 10.28 2.38 -23.84
CA MET A 195 10.89 1.73 -25.02
C MET A 195 10.00 1.85 -26.26
N GLY A 196 8.68 1.69 -26.11
CA GLY A 196 7.73 1.91 -27.20
C GLY A 196 7.71 3.35 -27.71
N VAL A 197 7.75 4.34 -26.81
CA VAL A 197 7.83 5.76 -27.17
C VAL A 197 9.14 6.07 -27.90
N LEU A 198 10.28 5.58 -27.39
CA LEU A 198 11.58 5.76 -28.04
C LEU A 198 11.62 5.14 -29.43
N LEU A 199 11.08 3.93 -29.59
CA LEU A 199 10.99 3.25 -30.88
C LEU A 199 10.08 4.02 -31.85
N GLY A 200 8.93 4.51 -31.38
CA GLY A 200 8.02 5.34 -32.18
C GLY A 200 8.68 6.63 -32.65
N ALA A 201 9.40 7.33 -31.76
CA ALA A 201 10.16 8.52 -32.10
C ALA A 201 11.27 8.24 -33.11
N ALA A 202 12.00 7.12 -32.96
CA ALA A 202 13.03 6.68 -33.90
C ALA A 202 12.43 6.37 -35.29
N CYS A 203 11.29 5.67 -35.36
CA CYS A 203 10.59 5.41 -36.61
C CYS A 203 10.13 6.70 -37.30
N LEU A 204 9.57 7.66 -36.54
CA LEU A 204 9.18 8.96 -37.08
C LEU A 204 10.39 9.74 -37.63
N LEU A 205 11.52 9.73 -36.91
CA LEU A 205 12.77 10.33 -37.38
C LEU A 205 13.26 9.69 -38.68
N LEU A 206 13.26 8.36 -38.77
CA LEU A 206 13.63 7.64 -39.99
C LEU A 206 12.73 8.01 -41.18
N LEU A 207 11.41 8.07 -40.98
CA LEU A 207 10.47 8.48 -42.02
C LEU A 207 10.72 9.92 -42.49
N LEU A 208 11.02 10.84 -41.55
CA LEU A 208 11.36 12.22 -41.89
C LEU A 208 12.67 12.31 -42.68
N LEU A 209 13.67 11.48 -42.36
CA LEU A 209 14.93 11.41 -43.10
C LEU A 209 14.73 10.86 -44.52
N LEU A 210 13.99 9.77 -44.69
CA LEU A 210 13.68 9.21 -46.01
C LEU A 210 12.88 10.21 -46.86
N LYS A 211 11.88 10.87 -46.27
CA LYS A 211 11.10 11.89 -46.99
C LYS A 211 11.95 13.10 -47.36
N LYS A 212 12.93 13.48 -46.53
CA LYS A 212 13.90 14.54 -46.85
C LYS A 212 14.78 14.12 -48.03
N GLU A 213 15.17 12.85 -48.13
CA GLU A 213 15.96 12.34 -49.26
C GLU A 213 15.15 12.32 -50.55
N ASP A 214 13.89 11.89 -50.53
CA ASP A 214 12.98 11.95 -51.69
C ASP A 214 12.74 13.39 -52.17
N VAL A 215 12.47 14.32 -51.24
CA VAL A 215 12.30 15.75 -51.57
C VAL A 215 13.60 16.33 -52.13
N LYS A 216 14.75 15.91 -51.60
CA LYS A 216 16.07 16.34 -52.09
C LYS A 216 16.40 15.74 -53.46
N GLY A 217 15.97 14.51 -53.74
CA GLY A 217 16.07 13.86 -55.04
C GLY A 217 15.17 14.54 -56.08
N TRP A 218 13.93 14.85 -55.71
CA TRP A 218 12.98 15.58 -56.55
C TRP A 218 13.47 17.01 -56.87
N LEU A 219 13.98 17.74 -55.87
CA LEU A 219 14.60 19.07 -56.06
C LEU A 219 15.81 19.03 -56.99
N LYS A 220 16.65 17.99 -56.90
CA LYS A 220 17.78 17.82 -57.83
C LYS A 220 17.31 17.53 -59.26
N SER A 221 16.23 16.75 -59.42
CA SER A 221 15.66 16.43 -60.73
C SER A 221 15.03 17.66 -61.40
N LEU A 222 14.31 18.49 -60.64
CA LEU A 222 13.77 19.77 -61.12
C LEU A 222 14.86 20.75 -61.55
N LYS A 223 15.98 20.80 -60.81
CA LYS A 223 17.13 21.64 -61.15
C LYS A 223 17.85 21.18 -62.43
N ALA A 224 17.86 19.88 -62.72
CA ALA A 224 18.43 19.35 -63.96
C ALA A 224 17.53 19.65 -65.18
N GLY A 225 16.21 19.54 -65.03
CA GLY A 225 15.25 19.86 -66.11
C GLY A 225 15.25 21.35 -66.51
N HIS A 226 15.44 22.27 -65.56
CA HIS A 226 15.55 23.72 -65.85
C HIS A 226 16.86 24.14 -66.51
N SER A 227 17.86 23.25 -66.60
CA SER A 227 19.15 23.55 -67.24
C SER A 227 19.28 22.99 -68.66
N SER A 228 18.23 22.34 -69.19
CA SER A 228 18.22 21.72 -70.52
C SER A 228 17.39 22.50 -71.56
N GLU A 229 16.79 23.63 -71.17
CA GLU A 229 16.02 24.51 -72.08
C GLU A 229 16.80 25.83 -72.25
N GLY A 230 17.99 25.69 -72.83
CA GLY A 230 18.97 26.77 -72.97
C GLY A 230 20.11 26.40 -73.91
N GLU A 231 19.78 25.77 -75.04
CA GLU A 231 20.60 25.75 -76.26
C GLU A 231 19.66 25.75 -77.49
#